data_AF-A0A496T3S4-F1
#
_entry.id   AF-A0A496T3S4-F1
#
_cell.length_a   1.000
_cell.length_b   1.000
_cell.length_c   1.000
_cell.angle_alpha   90.00
_cell.angle_beta   90.00
_cell.angle_gamma   90.00
#
_symmetry.space_group_name_H-M   'P 1'
#
loop_
_entity.id
_entity.type
_entity.pdbx_description
1 polymer ?
#
loop_
_entity_poly.entity_id
_entity_poly.type
_entity_poly.pdbx_seq_one_letter_code
_entity_poly.pdbx_strand_id
1 'polypeptide(L)'
;GGVEAIEQINREKAALLYDFLDNSDLFKGTAAPKDRSIMNVTFVLPTDELNAKFIKEATENGLVGLKGHRSVGGMRASIYNAMPLEGVKALVDFMKKFEMENK
;
A
#
# COMPACT_ATOMS: atom_id res chain seq x y z
N GLY A 1 4.78 -24.33 8.10
CA GLY A 1 6.00 -23.70 7.55
C GLY A 1 6.15 -24.10 6.09
N GLY A 2 7.09 -23.50 5.35
CA GLY A 2 7.25 -23.77 3.91
C GLY A 2 6.46 -22.80 3.02
N VAL A 3 6.48 -23.05 1.71
CA VAL A 3 5.96 -22.13 0.67
C VAL A 3 4.46 -21.85 0.84
N GLU A 4 3.65 -22.86 1.16
CA GLU A 4 2.20 -22.72 1.36
C GLU A 4 1.86 -21.79 2.53
N ALA A 5 2.56 -21.93 3.66
CA ALA A 5 2.35 -21.06 4.82
C ALA A 5 2.75 -19.61 4.52
N ILE A 6 3.83 -19.42 3.76
CA ILE A 6 4.29 -18.10 3.31
C ILE A 6 3.26 -17.48 2.35
N GLU A 7 2.72 -18.27 1.43
CA GLU A 7 1.69 -17.82 0.50
C GLU A 7 0.44 -17.33 1.24
N GLN A 8 -0.03 -18.09 2.24
CA GLN A 8 -1.17 -17.69 3.06
C GLN A 8 -0.94 -16.32 3.73
N ILE A 9 0.24 -16.12 4.36
CA ILE A 9 0.62 -14.85 4.99
C ILE A 9 0.68 -13.71 3.94
N ASN A 10 1.21 -13.98 2.75
CA ASN A 10 1.28 -12.97 1.69
C ASN A 10 -0.11 -12.59 1.17
N ARG A 11 -1.03 -13.55 1.07
CA ARG A 11 -2.43 -13.30 0.71
C ARG A 11 -3.14 -12.46 1.79
N GLU A 12 -2.92 -12.75 3.06
CA GLU A 12 -3.48 -11.97 4.17
C GLU A 12 -2.99 -10.51 4.17
N LYS A 13 -1.67 -10.30 3.97
CA LYS A 13 -1.10 -8.96 3.81
C LYS A 13 -1.71 -8.21 2.63
N ALA A 14 -1.79 -8.86 1.47
CA ALA A 14 -2.32 -8.24 0.26
C ALA A 14 -3.81 -7.92 0.41
N ALA A 15 -4.60 -8.84 0.97
CA ALA A 15 -6.03 -8.65 1.23
C ALA A 15 -6.26 -7.43 2.13
N LEU A 16 -5.54 -7.35 3.26
CA LEU A 16 -5.65 -6.21 4.19
C LEU A 16 -5.46 -4.84 3.49
N LEU A 17 -4.47 -4.75 2.61
CA LEU A 17 -4.17 -3.51 1.90
C LEU A 17 -5.18 -3.23 0.77
N TYR A 18 -5.57 -4.26 0.00
CA TYR A 18 -6.55 -4.11 -1.07
C TYR A 18 -7.96 -3.83 -0.56
N ASP A 19 -8.37 -4.43 0.56
CA ASP A 19 -9.66 -4.17 1.19
C ASP A 19 -9.77 -2.69 1.59
N PHE A 20 -8.69 -2.09 2.09
CA PHE A 20 -8.66 -0.66 2.34
C PHE A 20 -8.75 0.15 1.03
N LEU A 21 -7.92 -0.17 0.03
CA LEU A 21 -7.91 0.55 -1.25
C LEU A 21 -9.26 0.50 -1.98
N ASP A 22 -10.01 -0.60 -1.85
CA ASP A 22 -11.31 -0.78 -2.52
C ASP A 22 -12.44 -0.02 -1.85
N ASN A 23 -12.26 0.38 -0.59
CA ASN A 23 -13.22 1.13 0.20
C ASN A 23 -12.76 2.57 0.49
N SER A 24 -11.63 3.00 -0.09
CA SER A 24 -11.10 4.35 0.06
C SER A 24 -11.75 5.29 -0.95
N ASP A 25 -12.08 6.49 -0.51
CA ASP A 25 -12.57 7.56 -1.40
C ASP A 25 -11.39 8.36 -2.00
N LEU A 26 -10.21 8.28 -1.36
CA LEU A 26 -9.04 9.07 -1.71
C LEU A 26 -7.97 8.25 -2.46
N PHE A 27 -7.71 7.02 -2.02
CA PHE A 27 -6.70 6.15 -2.63
C PHE A 27 -7.30 5.27 -3.71
N LYS A 28 -6.56 5.08 -4.81
CA LYS A 28 -6.98 4.21 -5.91
C LYS A 28 -5.90 3.20 -6.28
N GLY A 29 -6.24 1.91 -6.24
CA GLY A 29 -5.39 0.85 -6.81
C GLY A 29 -5.25 0.98 -8.33
N THR A 30 -4.06 0.73 -8.87
CA THR A 30 -3.80 0.90 -10.32
C THR A 30 -3.97 -0.38 -11.12
N ALA A 31 -3.95 -1.55 -10.47
CA ALA A 31 -4.14 -2.85 -11.12
C ALA A 31 -5.62 -3.26 -11.09
N ALA A 32 -6.10 -3.89 -12.17
CA ALA A 32 -7.42 -4.50 -12.19
C ALA A 32 -7.52 -5.61 -11.12
N PRO A 33 -8.68 -5.81 -10.45
CA PRO A 33 -8.79 -6.75 -9.33
C PRO A 33 -8.27 -8.16 -9.60
N LYS A 34 -8.51 -8.69 -10.81
CA LYS A 34 -8.05 -10.03 -11.25
C LYS A 34 -6.54 -10.15 -11.46
N ASP A 35 -5.85 -9.03 -11.65
CA ASP A 35 -4.42 -8.95 -11.99
C ASP A 35 -3.57 -8.43 -10.81
N ARG A 36 -4.18 -8.29 -9.63
CA ARG A 36 -3.54 -7.74 -8.44
C ARG A 36 -2.40 -8.64 -7.94
N SER A 37 -1.26 -8.02 -7.67
CA SER A 37 -0.10 -8.71 -7.12
C SER A 37 -0.23 -8.88 -5.60
N ILE A 38 0.07 -10.07 -5.10
CA ILE A 38 0.20 -10.31 -3.65
C ILE A 38 1.56 -9.85 -3.08
N MET A 39 2.42 -9.25 -3.89
CA MET A 39 3.79 -8.85 -3.52
C MET A 39 4.05 -7.36 -3.73
N ASN A 40 3.48 -6.76 -4.78
CA ASN A 40 3.71 -5.37 -5.15
C ASN A 40 2.38 -4.67 -5.39
N VAL A 41 1.88 -4.01 -4.35
CA VAL A 41 0.61 -3.28 -4.41
C VAL A 41 0.88 -1.86 -4.85
N THR A 42 0.34 -1.47 -6.01
CA THR A 42 0.49 -0.14 -6.58
C THR A 42 -0.82 0.65 -6.49
N PHE A 43 -0.71 1.90 -6.04
CA PHE A 43 -1.84 2.77 -5.80
C PHE A 43 -1.44 4.25 -5.97
N VAL A 44 -2.42 5.11 -6.19
CA VAL A 44 -2.25 6.54 -6.47
C VAL A 44 -3.24 7.38 -5.68
N LEU A 45 -2.89 8.64 -5.45
CA LEU A 45 -3.77 9.72 -5.01
C LEU A 45 -4.23 10.57 -6.22
N PRO A 46 -5.25 11.43 -6.07
CA PRO A 46 -5.81 12.21 -7.17
C PRO A 46 -4.84 13.20 -7.83
N THR A 47 -3.81 13.66 -7.10
CA THR A 47 -2.83 14.62 -7.61
C THR A 47 -1.40 14.26 -7.20
N ASP A 48 -0.42 14.77 -7.96
CA ASP A 48 1.00 14.56 -7.67
C ASP A 48 1.46 15.25 -6.38
N GLU A 49 0.83 16.37 -6.01
CA GLU A 49 1.07 17.04 -4.74
C GLU A 49 0.64 16.17 -3.56
N LEU A 50 -0.51 15.50 -3.67
CA LEU A 50 -0.98 14.56 -2.65
C LEU A 50 -0.08 13.31 -2.59
N ASN A 51 0.33 12.76 -3.74
CA ASN A 51 1.32 11.68 -3.78
C ASN A 51 2.62 12.08 -3.07
N ALA A 52 3.14 13.28 -3.34
CA ALA A 52 4.35 13.79 -2.71
C ALA A 52 4.18 14.01 -1.20
N LYS A 53 3.03 14.57 -0.78
CA LYS A 53 2.68 14.78 0.63
C LYS A 53 2.62 13.45 1.39
N PHE A 54 1.91 12.45 0.83
CA PHE A 54 1.81 11.12 1.42
C PHE A 54 3.18 10.47 1.61
N ILE A 55 4.05 10.50 0.60
CA ILE A 55 5.40 9.92 0.69
C ILE A 55 6.23 10.61 1.78
N LYS A 56 6.15 11.93 1.88
CA LYS A 56 6.87 12.70 2.91
C LYS A 56 6.40 12.30 4.31
N GLU A 57 5.10 12.37 4.57
CA GLU A 57 4.54 12.07 5.88
C GLU A 57 4.70 10.59 6.26
N ALA A 58 4.55 9.67 5.31
CA ALA A 58 4.81 8.25 5.53
C ALA A 58 6.26 8.03 5.98
N THR A 59 7.21 8.68 5.30
CA THR A 59 8.64 8.59 5.64
C THR A 59 8.92 9.14 7.05
N GLU A 60 8.29 10.26 7.42
CA GLU A 60 8.38 10.84 8.78
C GLU A 60 7.80 9.91 9.86
N ASN A 61 6.83 9.05 9.50
CA ASN A 61 6.27 8.01 10.36
C ASN A 61 7.00 6.65 10.25
N GLY A 62 8.17 6.61 9.63
CA GLY A 62 8.98 5.39 9.47
C GLY A 62 8.51 4.41 8.40
N LEU A 63 7.49 4.78 7.61
CA LEU A 63 6.98 4.00 6.48
C LEU A 63 7.75 4.37 5.21
N VAL A 64 8.88 3.70 5.01
CA VAL A 64 9.82 3.98 3.92
C VAL A 64 9.62 3.07 2.70
N GLY A 65 10.19 3.45 1.55
CA GLY A 65 10.20 2.60 0.35
C GLY A 65 8.89 2.58 -0.44
N LEU A 66 7.95 3.47 -0.14
CA LEU A 66 6.63 3.52 -0.77
C LEU A 66 6.61 4.28 -2.10
N LYS A 67 7.66 5.04 -2.45
CA LYS A 67 7.69 5.83 -3.68
C LYS A 67 7.62 4.91 -4.90
N GLY A 68 6.61 5.11 -5.74
CA GLY A 68 6.41 4.38 -6.98
C GLY A 68 7.55 4.58 -7.98
N HIS A 69 7.58 3.75 -9.04
CA HIS A 69 8.60 3.85 -10.06
C HIS A 69 8.47 5.18 -10.83
N ARG A 70 9.60 5.82 -11.14
CA ARG A 70 9.67 7.14 -11.80
C ARG A 70 8.85 7.28 -13.08
N SER A 71 8.60 6.18 -13.80
CA SER A 71 7.83 6.20 -15.06
C SER A 71 6.32 6.10 -14.87
N VAL A 72 5.86 5.71 -13.68
CA VAL A 72 4.43 5.46 -13.37
C VAL A 72 3.92 6.43 -12.32
N GLY A 73 4.80 6.95 -11.44
CA GLY A 73 4.40 7.80 -10.33
C GLY A 73 3.72 7.04 -9.20
N GLY A 74 3.01 7.75 -8.32
CA GLY A 74 2.24 7.18 -7.23
C GLY A 74 3.06 6.43 -6.18
N MET A 75 2.44 5.39 -5.62
CA MET A 75 2.97 4.57 -4.54
C MET A 75 3.09 3.09 -4.95
N ARG A 76 4.07 2.41 -4.36
CA ARG A 76 4.24 0.96 -4.42
C ARG A 76 4.60 0.40 -3.05
N ALA A 77 3.69 -0.34 -2.45
CA ALA A 77 3.96 -1.13 -1.25
C ALA A 77 4.49 -2.52 -1.67
N SER A 78 5.74 -2.80 -1.32
CA SER A 78 6.39 -4.10 -1.62
C SER A 78 6.32 -4.99 -0.37
N ILE A 79 5.41 -5.97 -0.38
CA ILE A 79 5.04 -6.78 0.79
C ILE A 79 5.58 -8.21 0.71
N TYR A 80 6.86 -8.35 0.32
CA TYR A 80 7.57 -9.63 0.19
C TYR A 80 7.53 -10.49 1.46
N ASN A 81 8.01 -11.74 1.37
CA ASN A 81 7.97 -12.72 2.47
C ASN A 81 8.50 -12.19 3.82
N ALA A 82 9.57 -11.37 3.81
CA ALA A 82 10.16 -10.81 5.01
C ALA A 82 9.40 -9.61 5.59
N MET A 83 8.45 -9.04 4.84
CA MET A 83 7.61 -7.95 5.33
C MET A 83 6.56 -8.50 6.30
N PRO A 84 6.55 -8.08 7.58
CA PRO A 84 5.60 -8.56 8.57
C PRO A 84 4.20 -8.01 8.31
N LEU A 85 3.17 -8.74 8.77
CA LEU A 85 1.78 -8.31 8.68
C LEU A 85 1.54 -7.00 9.44
N GLU A 86 2.23 -6.82 10.56
CA GLU A 86 2.20 -5.63 11.41
C GLU A 86 2.63 -4.38 10.63
N GLY A 87 3.62 -4.50 9.74
CA GLY A 87 4.05 -3.39 8.90
C GLY A 87 3.00 -2.99 7.86
N VAL A 88 2.22 -3.97 7.35
CA VAL A 88 1.09 -3.68 6.47
C VAL A 88 -0.09 -3.05 7.23
N LYS A 89 -0.35 -3.51 8.46
CA LYS A 89 -1.33 -2.86 9.36
C LYS A 89 -0.95 -1.41 9.64
N ALA A 90 0.31 -1.16 10.00
CA ALA A 90 0.81 0.20 10.23
C ALA A 90 0.65 1.10 8.99
N LEU A 91 0.91 0.56 7.79
CA LEU A 91 0.66 1.28 6.55
C LEU A 91 -0.83 1.60 6.37
N VAL A 92 -1.73 0.63 6.54
CA VAL A 92 -3.17 0.85 6.38
C VAL A 92 -3.71 1.85 7.41
N ASP A 93 -3.26 1.79 8.65
CA ASP A 93 -3.68 2.73 9.69
C ASP A 93 -3.18 4.15 9.39
N PHE A 94 -1.96 4.29 8.89
CA PHE A 94 -1.47 5.57 8.37
C PHE A 94 -2.29 6.06 7.18
N MET A 95 -2.62 5.19 6.22
CA MET A 95 -3.45 5.55 5.06
C MET A 95 -4.84 6.04 5.48
N LYS A 96 -5.51 5.35 6.43
CA LYS A 96 -6.79 5.80 7.00
C LYS A 96 -6.69 7.19 7.60
N LYS A 97 -5.66 7.44 8.42
CA LYS A 97 -5.42 8.75 9.03
C LYS A 97 -5.19 9.82 7.96
N PHE A 98 -4.32 9.54 7.00
CA PHE A 98 -4.01 10.46 5.91
C PHE A 98 -5.27 10.80 5.11
N GLU A 99 -6.10 9.81 4.78
CA GLU A 99 -7.36 10.04 4.09
C GLU A 99 -8.32 10.93 4.88
N MET A 100 -8.46 10.72 6.20
CA MET A 100 -9.29 11.59 7.03
C MET A 100 -8.80 13.05 7.08
N GLU A 101 -7.49 13.26 7.02
CA GLU A 101 -6.87 14.59 7.10
C GLU A 101 -6.79 15.32 5.74
N ASN A 102 -7.08 14.61 4.63
CA ASN A 102 -6.91 15.11 3.26
C ASN A 102 -8.11 14.82 2.35
N LYS A 103 -9.27 14.49 2.93
CA LYS A 103 -10.57 14.47 2.24
C LYS A 103 -11.09 15.87 1.94
#